data_AF-A0A370GF08-F1
#
_entry.id   AF-A0A370GF08-F1
#
_cell.length_a   1.000
_cell.length_b   1.000
_cell.length_c   1.000
_cell.angle_alpha   90.00
_cell.angle_beta   90.00
_cell.angle_gamma   90.00
#
_symmetry.space_group_name_H-M   'P 1'
#
loop_
_entity.id
_entity.type
_entity.pdbx_description
1 polymer ?
#
loop_
_entity_poly.entity_id
_entity_poly.type
_entity_poly.pdbx_seq_one_letter_code
_entity_poly.pdbx_strand_id
1 'polypeptide(L)'
;MQKKLLIALCSLFACSLSYADTCPSVQDIKTNKLHGWKAYDSDEDTQLPPKRLAIFKKEVTQFVLAELGNEHNKNNTMRCYYSDSNGSHLETYLAKDHFSLSKSKSYWYQVSGSMHCAAGVDKCKFNPYVLSQNQLARK
;
A
#
# COMPACT_ATOMS: atom_id res chain seq x y z
N MET A 1 16.33 -2.82 -46.30
CA MET A 1 16.55 -2.09 -45.03
C MET A 1 15.25 -1.72 -44.32
N GLN A 2 14.19 -1.30 -45.03
CA GLN A 2 12.91 -0.88 -44.42
C GLN A 2 12.24 -1.92 -43.49
N LYS A 3 12.29 -3.22 -43.82
CA LYS A 3 11.74 -4.28 -42.94
C LYS A 3 12.40 -4.36 -41.56
N LYS A 4 13.72 -4.10 -41.46
CA LYS A 4 14.44 -4.12 -40.18
C LYS A 4 14.06 -2.90 -39.31
N LEU A 5 13.76 -1.77 -39.97
CA LEU A 5 13.38 -0.52 -39.31
C LEU A 5 11.94 -0.58 -38.78
N LEU A 6 11.02 -1.20 -39.53
CA LEU A 6 9.65 -1.49 -39.08
C LEU A 6 9.60 -2.41 -37.87
N ILE A 7 10.41 -3.48 -37.86
CA ILE A 7 10.48 -4.40 -36.72
C ILE A 7 11.02 -3.66 -35.48
N ALA A 8 12.08 -2.86 -35.63
CA ALA A 8 12.63 -2.08 -34.51
C ALA A 8 11.61 -1.06 -33.96
N LEU A 9 10.83 -0.42 -34.82
CA LEU A 9 9.81 0.54 -34.41
C LEU A 9 8.66 -0.13 -33.64
N CYS A 10 8.20 -1.30 -34.10
CA CYS A 10 7.18 -2.09 -33.40
C CYS A 10 7.67 -2.58 -32.04
N SER A 11 8.93 -3.00 -31.93
CA SER A 11 9.51 -3.44 -30.65
C SER A 11 9.59 -2.30 -29.63
N LEU A 12 9.98 -1.09 -30.06
CA LEU A 12 10.03 0.09 -29.19
C LEU A 12 8.63 0.52 -28.70
N PHE A 13 7.62 0.37 -29.55
CA PHE A 13 6.23 0.69 -29.19
C PHE A 13 5.60 -0.38 -28.27
N ALA A 14 6.07 -1.63 -28.31
CA ALA A 14 5.60 -2.68 -27.42
C ALA A 14 6.19 -2.54 -26.00
N CYS A 15 7.42 -2.03 -25.87
CA CYS A 15 8.06 -1.83 -24.57
C CYS A 15 7.46 -0.68 -23.74
N SER A 16 6.74 0.26 -24.35
CA SER A 16 6.10 1.37 -23.63
C SER A 16 4.76 1.01 -22.98
N LEU A 17 4.24 -0.20 -23.20
CA LEU A 17 2.90 -0.61 -22.74
C LEU A 17 2.91 -1.43 -21.44
N SER A 18 4.08 -1.77 -20.90
CA SER A 18 4.20 -2.53 -19.66
C SER A 18 4.36 -1.62 -18.44
N TYR A 19 3.34 -0.80 -18.15
CA TYR A 19 3.28 -0.13 -16.85
C TYR A 19 2.70 -1.10 -15.83
N ALA A 20 3.57 -1.70 -15.01
CA ALA A 20 3.12 -2.33 -13.77
C ALA A 20 2.47 -1.26 -12.88
N ASP A 21 1.32 -1.58 -12.29
CA ASP A 21 0.70 -0.68 -11.32
C ASP A 21 1.67 -0.50 -10.15
N THR A 22 2.07 0.74 -9.91
CA THR A 22 2.94 1.13 -8.79
C THR A 22 2.17 2.02 -7.82
N CYS A 23 2.55 1.95 -6.54
CA CYS A 23 1.98 2.81 -5.52
C CYS A 23 2.27 4.28 -5.83
N PRO A 24 1.30 5.20 -5.67
CA PRO A 24 1.52 6.63 -5.88
C PRO A 24 2.69 7.18 -5.06
N SER A 25 3.46 8.11 -5.61
CA SER A 25 4.48 8.78 -4.81
C SER A 25 3.84 9.75 -3.81
N VAL A 26 4.55 10.09 -2.73
CA VAL A 26 4.11 11.12 -1.77
C VAL A 26 3.83 12.44 -2.46
N GLN A 27 4.62 12.79 -3.48
CA GLN A 27 4.42 13.99 -4.27
C GLN A 27 3.12 13.92 -5.09
N ASP A 28 2.80 12.77 -5.67
CA ASP A 28 1.54 12.58 -6.42
C ASP A 28 0.32 12.67 -5.51
N ILE A 29 0.44 12.15 -4.28
CA ILE A 29 -0.62 12.27 -3.27
C ILE A 29 -0.85 13.74 -2.91
N LYS A 30 0.21 14.48 -2.62
CA LYS A 30 0.17 15.92 -2.26
C LYS A 30 -0.38 16.78 -3.40
N THR A 31 0.00 16.47 -4.64
CA THR A 31 -0.43 17.21 -5.84
C THR A 31 -1.70 16.67 -6.50
N ASN A 32 -2.34 15.67 -5.88
CA ASN A 32 -3.56 15.03 -6.38
C ASN A 32 -3.42 14.36 -7.77
N LYS A 33 -2.21 13.92 -8.14
CA LYS A 33 -1.93 13.18 -9.38
C LYS A 33 -2.11 11.68 -9.18
N LEU A 34 -3.31 11.28 -8.75
CA LEU A 34 -3.55 9.92 -8.28
C LEU A 34 -3.90 8.91 -9.37
N HIS A 35 -4.04 9.27 -10.65
CA HIS A 35 -4.19 8.31 -11.77
C HIS A 35 -5.18 7.14 -11.51
N GLY A 36 -6.35 7.42 -10.93
CA GLY A 36 -7.38 6.42 -10.60
C GLY A 36 -7.28 5.81 -9.20
N TRP A 37 -6.19 6.05 -8.47
CA TRP A 37 -6.07 5.69 -7.07
C TRP A 37 -7.01 6.55 -6.20
N LYS A 38 -7.67 5.90 -5.25
CA LYS A 38 -8.54 6.52 -4.25
C LYS A 38 -8.05 6.14 -2.85
N ALA A 39 -8.28 7.02 -1.88
CA ALA A 39 -7.94 6.77 -0.48
C ALA A 39 -9.13 6.13 0.24
N TYR A 40 -8.84 5.09 1.01
CA TYR A 40 -9.80 4.32 1.79
C TYR A 40 -9.37 4.22 3.24
N ASP A 41 -10.36 4.15 4.11
CA ASP A 41 -10.21 3.97 5.54
C ASP A 41 -9.78 2.53 5.78
N SER A 42 -8.69 2.31 6.52
CA SER A 42 -8.19 0.96 6.74
C SER A 42 -9.09 0.11 7.65
N ASP A 43 -9.90 0.75 8.49
CA ASP A 43 -10.78 0.04 9.44
C ASP A 43 -12.16 -0.23 8.84
N GLU A 44 -12.71 0.76 8.13
CA GLU A 44 -14.07 0.67 7.58
C GLU A 44 -14.10 0.18 6.13
N ASP A 45 -12.95 0.15 5.44
CA ASP A 45 -12.85 -0.17 4.02
C ASP A 45 -13.70 0.77 3.12
N THR A 46 -14.04 1.96 3.61
CA THR A 46 -14.82 2.98 2.89
C THR A 46 -13.92 4.07 2.33
N GLN A 47 -14.35 4.77 1.28
CA GLN A 47 -13.56 5.88 0.74
C GLN A 47 -13.46 7.02 1.77
N LEU A 48 -12.25 7.59 1.94
CA LEU A 48 -12.01 8.66 2.91
C LEU A 48 -12.95 9.86 2.67
N PRO A 49 -13.64 10.38 3.71
CA PRO A 49 -14.39 11.61 3.58
C PRO A 49 -13.45 12.80 3.31
N PRO A 50 -13.92 13.87 2.64
CA PRO A 50 -13.07 14.97 2.18
C PRO A 50 -12.18 15.59 3.25
N LYS A 51 -12.67 15.72 4.48
CA LYS A 51 -11.91 16.27 5.62
C LYS A 51 -10.73 15.37 6.00
N ARG A 52 -10.93 14.05 6.10
CA ARG A 52 -9.85 13.09 6.37
C ARG A 52 -8.88 13.00 5.20
N LEU A 53 -9.38 13.06 3.97
CA LEU A 53 -8.52 13.06 2.77
C LEU A 53 -7.57 14.26 2.75
N ALA A 54 -8.03 15.45 3.16
CA ALA A 54 -7.19 16.64 3.26
C ALA A 54 -6.08 16.48 4.32
N ILE A 55 -6.42 15.89 5.48
CA ILE A 55 -5.44 15.58 6.53
C ILE A 55 -4.42 14.57 6.01
N PHE A 56 -4.87 13.46 5.43
CA PHE A 56 -4.00 12.44 4.84
C PHE A 56 -2.98 13.05 3.86
N LYS A 57 -3.45 13.87 2.90
CA LYS A 57 -2.58 14.54 1.92
C LYS A 57 -1.56 15.48 2.55
N LYS A 58 -1.94 16.13 3.65
CA LYS A 58 -1.05 17.06 4.37
C LYS A 58 0.04 16.31 5.14
N GLU A 59 -0.35 15.27 5.87
CA GLU A 59 0.50 14.59 6.84
C GLU A 59 1.35 13.46 6.22
N VAL A 60 0.98 12.95 5.04
CA VAL A 60 1.74 11.87 4.37
C VAL A 60 3.18 12.29 4.05
N THR A 61 4.15 11.45 4.44
CA THR A 61 5.58 11.70 4.23
C THR A 61 6.32 10.56 3.57
N GLN A 62 5.94 9.31 3.84
CA GLN A 62 6.71 8.15 3.42
C GLN A 62 5.83 6.96 3.04
N PHE A 63 6.25 6.23 2.01
CA PHE A 63 5.70 4.92 1.67
C PHE A 63 6.15 3.87 2.69
N VAL A 64 5.21 3.04 3.13
CA VAL A 64 5.48 1.99 4.12
C VAL A 64 5.51 0.62 3.46
N LEU A 65 4.40 0.21 2.85
CA LEU A 65 4.27 -1.12 2.25
C LEU A 65 3.15 -1.15 1.20
N ALA A 66 3.20 -2.19 0.36
CA ALA A 66 2.15 -2.51 -0.60
C ALA A 66 1.65 -3.94 -0.36
N GLU A 67 0.33 -4.13 -0.42
CA GLU A 67 -0.31 -5.44 -0.36
C GLU A 67 -0.95 -5.75 -1.71
N LEU A 68 -0.71 -6.95 -2.22
CA LEU A 68 -1.29 -7.45 -3.46
C LEU A 68 -2.45 -8.38 -3.15
N GLY A 69 -3.56 -8.25 -3.88
CA GLY A 69 -4.67 -9.19 -3.83
C GLY A 69 -4.25 -10.57 -4.37
N ASN A 70 -4.81 -11.63 -3.80
CA ASN A 70 -4.48 -13.01 -4.19
C ASN A 70 -4.80 -13.31 -5.66
N GLU A 71 -4.03 -14.24 -6.23
CA GLU A 71 -3.93 -14.63 -7.65
C GLU A 71 -5.25 -14.99 -8.38
N HIS A 72 -6.36 -15.16 -7.65
CA HIS A 72 -7.66 -15.47 -8.25
C HIS A 72 -8.48 -14.25 -8.69
N ASN A 73 -8.14 -13.05 -8.22
CA ASN A 73 -8.74 -11.82 -8.71
C ASN A 73 -7.94 -11.34 -9.93
N LYS A 74 -8.53 -11.45 -11.12
CA LYS A 74 -7.93 -11.16 -12.44
C LYS A 74 -7.47 -9.71 -12.68
N ASN A 75 -7.41 -8.87 -11.65
CA ASN A 75 -6.92 -7.50 -11.76
C ASN A 75 -5.79 -7.34 -10.75
N ASN A 76 -4.75 -6.59 -11.12
CA ASN A 76 -3.61 -6.20 -10.28
C ASN A 76 -4.06 -5.31 -9.10
N THR A 77 -4.87 -5.87 -8.20
CA THR A 77 -5.47 -5.14 -7.09
C THR A 77 -4.42 -4.97 -6.02
N MET A 78 -4.04 -3.71 -5.76
CA MET A 78 -2.97 -3.36 -4.82
C MET A 78 -3.47 -2.32 -3.83
N ARG A 79 -3.13 -2.50 -2.55
CA ARG A 79 -3.29 -1.48 -1.49
C ARG A 79 -1.91 -0.91 -1.16
N CYS A 80 -1.82 0.40 -1.04
CA CYS A 80 -0.57 1.10 -0.72
C CYS A 80 -0.73 1.89 0.57
N TYR A 81 0.17 1.66 1.52
CA TYR A 81 0.14 2.28 2.85
C TYR A 81 1.29 3.27 3.03
N TYR A 82 1.01 4.30 3.81
CA TYR A 82 1.93 5.41 4.04
C TYR A 82 1.91 5.82 5.52
N SER A 83 3.00 6.47 5.94
CA SER A 83 3.16 7.01 7.29
C SER A 83 3.29 8.53 7.28
N ASP A 84 3.11 9.12 8.45
CA ASP A 84 3.37 10.54 8.73
C ASP A 84 4.84 10.81 9.09
N SER A 85 5.17 12.07 9.39
CA SER A 85 6.53 12.49 9.79
C SER A 85 7.04 11.84 11.08
N ASN A 86 6.14 11.31 11.91
CA ASN A 86 6.47 10.63 13.16
C ASN A 86 6.60 9.11 12.96
N GLY A 87 6.42 8.61 11.74
CA GLY A 87 6.38 7.18 11.43
C GLY A 87 5.08 6.50 11.83
N SER A 88 4.04 7.27 12.20
CA SER A 88 2.73 6.72 12.55
C SER A 88 1.96 6.32 11.30
N HIS A 89 1.24 5.21 11.38
CA HIS A 89 0.34 4.77 10.32
C HIS A 89 -0.87 5.71 10.23
N LEU A 90 -1.22 6.17 9.03
CA LEU A 90 -2.29 7.15 8.80
C LEU A 90 -3.71 6.53 8.74
N GLU A 91 -3.88 5.27 9.16
CA GLU A 91 -5.14 4.50 9.07
C GLU A 91 -5.83 4.62 7.70
N THR A 92 -5.00 4.66 6.65
CA THR A 92 -5.43 4.96 5.29
C THR A 92 -4.61 4.15 4.31
N TYR A 93 -5.25 3.60 3.28
CA TYR A 93 -4.57 3.03 2.13
C TYR A 93 -5.06 3.64 0.82
N LEU A 94 -4.21 3.63 -0.21
CA LEU A 94 -4.60 3.93 -1.57
C LEU A 94 -4.90 2.63 -2.32
N ALA A 95 -5.97 2.59 -3.12
CA ALA A 95 -6.27 1.52 -4.06
C ALA A 95 -6.95 2.07 -5.34
N LYS A 96 -6.72 1.46 -6.50
CA LYS A 96 -7.49 1.74 -7.74
C LYS A 96 -8.84 1.03 -7.72
N ASP A 97 -8.78 -0.28 -7.52
CA ASP A 97 -9.94 -1.13 -7.31
C ASP A 97 -10.05 -1.43 -5.83
N HIS A 98 -11.20 -1.12 -5.25
CA HIS A 98 -11.48 -1.52 -3.87
C HIS A 98 -11.64 -3.04 -3.83
N PHE A 99 -10.76 -3.71 -3.08
CA PHE A 99 -10.90 -5.12 -2.76
C PHE A 99 -10.74 -5.27 -1.26
N SER A 100 -11.64 -6.01 -0.62
CA SER A 100 -11.42 -6.48 0.75
C SER A 100 -10.37 -7.57 0.68
N LEU A 101 -9.30 -7.45 1.46
CA LEU A 101 -8.46 -8.61 1.74
C LEU A 101 -9.37 -9.68 2.33
N SER A 102 -9.30 -10.90 1.78
CA SER A 102 -9.95 -12.06 2.40
C SER A 102 -9.59 -11.99 3.87
N LYS A 103 -10.60 -11.91 4.76
CA LYS A 103 -10.41 -11.81 6.21
C LYS A 103 -9.47 -12.94 6.64
N SER A 104 -8.19 -12.62 6.72
CA SER A 104 -7.21 -13.50 7.31
C SER A 104 -7.72 -13.76 8.72
N LYS A 105 -7.65 -15.01 9.18
CA LYS A 105 -7.98 -15.33 10.58
C LYS A 105 -7.09 -14.57 11.56
N SER A 106 -5.98 -14.01 11.08
CA SER A 106 -5.00 -13.22 11.83
C SER A 106 -4.86 -11.82 11.23
N TYR A 107 -5.11 -10.79 12.02
CA TYR A 107 -4.78 -9.42 11.67
C TYR A 107 -3.27 -9.17 11.60
N TRP A 108 -2.46 -10.08 12.14
CA TRP A 108 -1.00 -10.00 12.08
C TRP A 108 -0.45 -10.59 10.79
N TYR A 109 0.42 -9.84 10.11
CA TYR A 109 1.16 -10.26 8.92
C TYR A 109 2.61 -9.76 8.98
N GLN A 110 3.52 -10.46 8.32
CA GLN A 110 4.96 -10.13 8.34
C GLN A 110 5.33 -9.35 7.07
N VAL A 111 6.03 -8.23 7.23
CA VAL A 111 6.61 -7.45 6.12
C VAL A 111 8.07 -7.18 6.41
N SER A 112 8.96 -7.69 5.55
CA SER A 112 10.41 -7.42 5.61
C SER A 112 11.06 -7.65 6.98
N GLY A 113 10.61 -8.67 7.73
CA GLY A 113 11.13 -9.00 9.06
C GLY A 113 10.40 -8.35 10.23
N SER A 114 9.45 -7.45 9.97
CA SER A 114 8.61 -6.79 10.99
C SER A 114 7.20 -7.39 10.99
N MET A 115 6.58 -7.49 12.18
CA MET A 115 5.18 -7.89 12.33
C MET A 115 4.28 -6.65 12.30
N HIS A 116 3.38 -6.61 11.32
CA HIS A 116 2.38 -5.58 11.14
C HIS A 116 1.00 -6.09 11.51
N CYS A 117 0.17 -5.19 12.02
CA CYS A 117 -1.25 -5.44 12.19
C CYS A 117 -2.03 -4.74 11.06
N ALA A 118 -2.90 -5.50 10.39
CA ALA A 118 -3.79 -5.03 9.33
C ALA A 118 -5.12 -4.48 9.87
N ALA A 119 -5.28 -4.40 11.18
CA ALA A 119 -6.48 -3.90 11.85
C ALA A 119 -6.13 -2.79 12.85
N GLY A 120 -7.16 -2.14 13.39
CA GLY A 120 -7.01 -1.21 14.51
C GLY A 120 -6.22 -1.78 15.69
N VAL A 121 -5.57 -0.89 16.43
CA VAL A 121 -4.72 -1.22 17.60
C VAL A 121 -5.45 -2.05 18.67
N ASP A 122 -6.77 -1.91 18.75
CA ASP A 122 -7.63 -2.65 19.68
C ASP A 122 -7.70 -4.15 19.34
N LYS A 123 -7.56 -4.51 18.07
CA LYS A 123 -7.56 -5.90 17.57
C LYS A 123 -6.18 -6.55 17.59
N CYS A 124 -5.12 -5.75 17.74
CA CYS A 124 -3.74 -6.20 17.68
C CYS A 124 -2.98 -5.82 18.94
N LYS A 125 -3.23 -6.59 19.98
CA LYS A 125 -2.46 -6.49 21.22
C LYS A 125 -1.25 -7.41 21.13
N PHE A 126 -0.06 -6.84 21.26
CA PHE A 126 1.13 -7.64 21.55
C PHE A 126 0.90 -8.36 22.87
N ASN A 127 1.06 -9.68 22.88
CA ASN A 127 1.03 -10.44 24.12
C ASN A 127 2.38 -10.22 24.84
N PRO A 128 2.41 -9.46 25.95
CA PRO A 128 3.67 -9.11 26.62
C PRO A 128 4.39 -10.34 27.19
N TYR A 129 3.69 -11.46 27.39
CA TYR A 129 4.27 -12.69 27.95
C TYR A 129 5.25 -13.40 27.01
N VAL A 130 5.27 -13.09 25.70
CA VAL A 130 6.20 -13.71 24.73
C VAL A 130 7.53 -12.95 24.62
N LEU A 131 7.57 -11.67 25.04
CA LEU A 131 8.77 -10.83 24.96
C LEU A 131 9.72 -10.98 26.15
N SER A 132 9.35 -11.73 27.20
CA SER A 132 10.17 -11.85 28.42
C SER A 132 11.28 -12.90 28.35
N GLN A 133 11.36 -13.72 27.28
CA GLN A 133 12.31 -14.83 27.26
C GLN A 133 13.64 -14.52 26.55
N ASN A 134 13.72 -13.53 25.66
CA ASN A 134 14.97 -13.21 24.95
C ASN A 134 15.07 -11.71 24.59
N GLN A 135 15.04 -10.82 25.59
CA GLN A 135 15.43 -9.42 25.33
C GLN A 135 16.97 -9.33 25.27
N LEU A 136 17.49 -9.03 24.09
CA LEU A 136 18.93 -8.83 23.83
C LEU A 136 19.44 -7.47 24.29
N ALA A 137 18.57 -6.56 24.73
CA ALA A 137 18.99 -5.30 25.34
C ALA A 137 18.94 -5.43 26.87
N ARG A 138 20.10 -5.58 27.50
CA ARG A 138 20.26 -5.37 28.94
C ARG A 138 20.43 -3.87 29.21
N LYS A 139 19.82 -3.42 30.30
CA LYS A 139 19.93 -2.08 30.88
C LYS A 139 21.39 -1.71 31.18
#